data_AF-A0A803PS90-F1
#
_entry.id   AF-A0A803PS90-F1
#
_cell.length_a   1.000
_cell.length_b   1.000
_cell.length_c   1.000
_cell.angle_alpha   90.00
_cell.angle_beta   90.00
_cell.angle_gamma   90.00
#
_symmetry.space_group_name_H-M   'P 1'
#
loop_
_entity.id
_entity.type
_entity.pdbx_description
1 polymer ?
#
loop_
_entity_poly.entity_id
_entity_poly.type
_entity_poly.pdbx_seq_one_letter_code
_entity_poly.pdbx_strand_id
1 'polypeptide(L)'
;MVLTIIRGHRLEGFLNGLKPCPPEFLPSKNKLAKPVISTGICDKSATTIEDLYGAHSRANMEDLRTKLTTVRKGSQSMTNYLKQKRLWVDTLALAGEVMTIHDKLLRGNVLSDLCAEYLTIVVPLEVRSTLSWEELSSTLLSFDSKLERLTSLSTNSKQLENLTANIAQKPYGLGFNSNHDRGI
;
A
#
# COMPACT_ATOMS: atom_id res chain seq x y z
N MET A 1 32.02 -9.28 0.45
CA MET A 1 32.97 -9.36 1.58
C MET A 1 32.68 -10.53 2.54
N VAL A 2 31.99 -11.60 2.11
CA VAL A 2 31.69 -12.77 2.98
C VAL A 2 32.78 -13.85 2.90
N LEU A 3 33.58 -13.87 1.83
CA LEU A 3 34.58 -14.92 1.58
C LEU A 3 35.80 -14.89 2.52
N THR A 4 36.14 -13.73 3.11
CA THR A 4 37.32 -13.57 3.98
C THR A 4 37.12 -14.16 5.37
N ILE A 5 35.87 -14.21 5.86
CA ILE A 5 35.55 -14.74 7.20
C ILE A 5 35.59 -16.28 7.20
N ILE A 6 35.12 -16.91 6.11
CA ILE A 6 35.03 -18.37 5.99
C ILE A 6 36.43 -19.01 5.95
N ARG A 7 37.35 -18.39 5.20
CA ARG A 7 38.73 -18.87 5.06
C ARG A 7 39.57 -18.68 6.33
N GLY A 8 39.25 -17.67 7.13
CA GLY A 8 39.92 -17.37 8.40
C GLY A 8 39.62 -18.36 9.53
N HIS A 9 38.50 -19.10 9.45
CA HIS A 9 38.08 -20.05 10.51
C HIS A 9 38.09 -21.52 10.07
N ARG A 10 38.66 -21.82 8.89
CA ARG A 10 38.77 -23.19 8.32
C ARG A 10 37.41 -23.94 8.28
N LEU A 11 36.31 -23.21 8.09
CA LEU A 11 34.95 -23.76 8.03
C LEU A 11 34.58 -24.32 6.65
N GLU A 12 35.46 -24.14 5.66
CA GLU A 12 35.33 -24.62 4.28
C GLU A 12 34.99 -26.12 4.20
N GLY A 13 35.51 -26.94 5.13
CA GLY A 13 35.29 -28.39 5.13
C GLY A 13 33.87 -28.84 5.51
N PHE A 14 33.11 -28.00 6.22
CA PHE A 14 31.73 -28.31 6.64
C PHE A 14 30.70 -27.81 5.61
N LEU A 15 31.01 -26.72 4.90
CA LEU A 15 30.20 -26.22 3.79
C LEU A 15 30.33 -27.09 2.52
N ASN A 16 31.53 -27.65 2.28
CA ASN A 16 31.81 -28.47 1.10
C ASN A 16 31.52 -29.97 1.31
N GLY A 17 30.96 -30.37 2.45
CA GLY A 17 30.55 -31.75 2.74
C GLY A 17 31.67 -32.77 2.98
N LEU A 18 32.94 -32.33 3.13
CA LEU A 18 34.10 -33.22 3.35
C LEU A 18 34.24 -33.69 4.81
N LYS A 19 33.54 -33.06 5.76
CA LYS A 19 33.50 -33.49 7.17
C LYS A 19 32.06 -33.84 7.56
N PRO A 20 31.80 -35.03 8.11
CA PRO A 20 30.47 -35.36 8.61
C PRO A 20 30.09 -34.45 9.79
N CYS A 21 28.82 -34.07 9.83
CA CYS A 21 28.24 -33.25 10.89
C CYS A 21 28.53 -33.87 12.27
N PRO A 22 29.05 -33.11 13.25
CA PRO A 22 29.33 -33.66 14.57
C PRO A 22 28.03 -34.14 15.25
N PRO A 23 28.01 -35.33 15.89
CA PRO A 23 26.83 -35.85 16.56
C PRO A 23 26.43 -35.02 17.79
N GLU A 24 25.12 -34.89 18.02
CA GLU A 24 24.53 -33.80 18.80
C GLU A 24 24.62 -33.96 20.33
N PHE A 25 24.66 -35.16 20.93
CA PHE A 25 24.77 -35.31 22.39
C PHE A 25 25.41 -36.64 22.84
N LEU A 26 26.26 -36.61 23.87
CA LEU A 26 26.72 -37.82 24.58
C LEU A 26 25.91 -38.02 25.88
N PRO A 27 25.44 -39.26 26.20
CA PRO A 27 24.70 -39.53 27.42
C PRO A 27 25.62 -39.50 28.64
N SER A 28 25.41 -38.52 29.52
CA SER A 28 26.19 -38.32 30.74
C SER A 28 25.80 -39.29 31.85
N LYS A 29 26.78 -40.06 32.34
CA LYS A 29 26.79 -40.62 33.70
C LYS A 29 27.89 -39.94 34.52
N ASN A 30 27.74 -38.66 34.82
CA ASN A 30 28.22 -38.09 36.07
C ASN A 30 27.71 -36.66 36.25
N LYS A 31 27.22 -36.38 37.44
CA LYS A 31 26.67 -35.09 37.88
C LYS A 31 27.78 -34.04 37.99
N LEU A 32 28.27 -33.52 36.87
CA LEU A 32 28.86 -32.18 36.74
C LEU A 32 29.07 -31.84 35.26
N ALA A 33 28.02 -31.94 34.45
CA ALA A 33 28.10 -31.51 33.05
C ALA A 33 27.92 -29.99 32.98
N LYS A 34 29.04 -29.26 33.05
CA LYS A 34 29.11 -27.92 32.44
C LYS A 34 29.34 -28.15 30.94
N PRO A 35 28.49 -27.62 30.04
CA PRO A 35 28.78 -27.70 28.62
C PRO A 35 30.02 -26.85 28.33
N VAL A 36 31.13 -27.52 28.04
CA VAL A 36 32.33 -26.92 27.43
C VAL A 36 32.07 -26.82 25.93
N ILE A 37 31.20 -25.89 25.55
CA ILE A 37 31.21 -25.30 24.22
C ILE A 37 31.50 -23.82 24.46
N SER A 38 32.79 -23.47 24.59
CA SER A 38 33.35 -22.12 24.53
C SER A 38 32.32 -20.98 24.64
N THR A 39 31.71 -20.81 25.82
CA THR A 39 30.78 -19.74 26.14
C THR A 39 31.56 -18.50 26.56
N GLY A 40 31.28 -17.37 25.92
CA GLY A 40 31.86 -16.08 26.32
C GLY A 40 31.44 -14.90 25.45
N ILE A 41 31.18 -15.13 24.17
CA ILE A 41 30.77 -14.07 23.22
C ILE A 41 29.35 -14.31 22.68
N CYS A 42 28.87 -15.57 22.61
CA CYS A 42 27.61 -15.92 21.96
C CYS A 42 26.36 -15.45 22.72
N ASP A 43 26.31 -15.57 24.05
CA ASP A 43 25.12 -15.21 24.83
C ASP A 43 24.85 -13.70 24.78
N LYS A 44 25.92 -12.90 24.76
CA LYS A 44 25.84 -11.43 24.67
C LYS A 44 25.56 -10.98 23.25
N SER A 45 26.13 -11.65 22.24
CA SER A 45 25.89 -11.30 20.84
C SER A 45 24.51 -11.73 20.35
N ALA A 46 23.97 -12.86 20.81
CA ALA A 46 22.63 -13.32 20.47
C ALA A 46 21.57 -12.35 21.02
N THR A 47 21.68 -11.99 22.30
CA THR A 47 20.81 -10.98 22.94
C THR A 47 20.94 -9.60 22.28
N THR A 48 22.15 -9.18 21.92
CA THR A 48 22.35 -7.91 21.19
C THR A 48 21.69 -7.92 19.81
N ILE A 49 21.75 -9.03 19.06
CA ILE A 49 21.08 -9.14 17.75
C ILE A 49 19.56 -9.15 17.92
N GLU A 50 19.05 -9.88 18.90
CA GLU A 50 17.62 -9.91 19.24
C GLU A 50 17.12 -8.52 19.65
N ASP A 51 17.91 -7.76 20.42
CA ASP A 51 17.57 -6.41 20.84
C ASP A 51 17.58 -5.42 19.67
N LEU A 52 18.61 -5.47 18.81
CA LEU A 52 18.71 -4.61 17.63
C LEU A 52 17.62 -4.94 16.60
N TYR A 53 17.39 -6.23 16.32
CA TYR A 53 16.36 -6.68 15.39
C TYR A 53 14.96 -6.45 15.96
N GLY A 54 14.78 -6.63 17.27
CA GLY A 54 13.55 -6.30 17.98
C GLY A 54 13.25 -4.81 17.93
N ALA A 55 14.25 -3.95 18.13
CA ALA A 55 14.10 -2.50 18.01
C ALA A 55 13.75 -2.09 16.56
N HIS A 56 14.43 -2.67 15.57
CA HIS A 56 14.12 -2.43 14.17
C HIS A 56 12.71 -2.91 13.79
N SER A 57 12.32 -4.10 14.22
CA SER A 57 10.99 -4.67 13.94
C SER A 57 9.89 -3.79 14.53
N ARG A 58 10.04 -3.37 15.79
CA ARG A 58 9.12 -2.41 16.44
C ARG A 58 9.04 -1.08 15.70
N ALA A 59 10.18 -0.49 15.32
CA ALA A 59 10.20 0.75 14.56
C ALA A 59 9.50 0.63 13.19
N ASN A 60 9.70 -0.49 12.50
CA ASN A 60 9.03 -0.75 11.22
C ASN A 60 7.50 -0.92 11.40
N MET A 61 7.05 -1.60 12.46
CA MET A 61 5.62 -1.69 12.77
C MET A 61 5.00 -0.31 13.05
N GLU A 62 5.68 0.54 13.82
CA GLU A 62 5.21 1.92 14.07
C GLU A 62 5.19 2.77 12.80
N ASP A 63 6.18 2.62 11.92
CA ASP A 63 6.20 3.29 10.62
C ASP A 63 5.01 2.85 9.74
N LEU A 64 4.72 1.54 9.70
CA LEU A 64 3.54 1.01 8.99
C LEU A 64 2.23 1.53 9.59
N ARG A 65 2.10 1.62 10.92
CA ARG A 65 0.93 2.21 11.59
C ARG A 65 0.77 3.69 11.25
N THR A 66 1.89 4.42 11.20
CA THR A 66 1.91 5.83 10.81
C THR A 66 1.46 5.98 9.36
N LYS A 67 1.98 5.17 8.44
CA LYS A 67 1.54 5.16 7.04
C LYS A 67 0.05 4.82 6.90
N LEU A 68 -0.43 3.86 7.69
CA LEU A 68 -1.84 3.45 7.70
C LEU A 68 -2.80 4.57 8.11
N THR A 69 -2.36 5.50 8.96
CA THR A 69 -3.21 6.62 9.45
C THR A 69 -3.00 7.93 8.68
N THR A 70 -1.85 8.10 8.02
CA THR A 70 -1.48 9.37 7.37
C THR A 70 -1.69 9.37 5.86
N VAL A 71 -1.60 8.21 5.21
CA VAL A 71 -1.70 8.14 3.75
C VAL A 71 -3.14 8.28 3.30
N ARG A 72 -3.43 9.41 2.65
CA ARG A 72 -4.71 9.69 1.99
C ARG A 72 -4.72 9.17 0.56
N LYS A 73 -5.92 8.98 -0.01
CA LYS A 73 -6.10 8.55 -1.41
C LYS A 73 -5.34 9.45 -2.39
N GLY A 74 -5.43 10.77 -2.22
CA GLY A 74 -4.78 11.74 -3.10
C GLY A 74 -5.17 11.55 -4.58
N SER A 75 -4.17 11.54 -5.46
CA SER A 75 -4.31 11.31 -6.91
C SER A 75 -4.34 9.83 -7.32
N GLN A 76 -4.27 8.91 -6.36
CA GLN A 76 -4.20 7.48 -6.65
C GLN A 76 -5.59 6.92 -7.01
N SER A 77 -5.64 5.92 -7.90
CA SER A 77 -6.86 5.14 -8.14
C SER A 77 -7.33 4.45 -6.86
N MET A 78 -8.65 4.38 -6.64
CA MET A 78 -9.25 3.77 -5.45
C MET A 78 -8.76 2.33 -5.24
N THR A 79 -8.62 1.55 -6.32
CA THR A 79 -8.12 0.17 -6.27
C THR A 79 -6.70 0.09 -5.71
N ASN A 80 -5.80 0.96 -6.16
CA ASN A 80 -4.40 0.95 -5.70
C ASN A 80 -4.30 1.41 -4.24
N TYR A 81 -5.13 2.37 -3.85
CA TYR A 81 -5.20 2.84 -2.48
C TYR A 81 -5.67 1.74 -1.51
N LEU A 82 -6.79 1.07 -1.81
CA LEU A 82 -7.32 -0.02 -0.98
C LEU A 82 -6.35 -1.19 -0.87
N LYS A 83 -5.70 -1.57 -1.97
CA LYS A 83 -4.67 -2.63 -1.98
C LYS A 83 -3.48 -2.29 -1.08
N GLN A 84 -2.97 -1.06 -1.14
CA GLN A 84 -1.84 -0.64 -0.30
C GLN A 84 -2.20 -0.63 1.18
N LYS A 85 -3.36 -0.06 1.54
CA LYS A 85 -3.84 -0.06 2.94
C LYS A 85 -3.99 -1.49 3.47
N ARG A 86 -4.50 -2.41 2.64
CA ARG A 86 -4.62 -3.83 3.01
C ARG A 86 -3.26 -4.49 3.21
N LEU A 87 -2.31 -4.24 2.32
CA LEU A 87 -0.95 -4.78 2.42
C LEU A 87 -0.24 -4.40 3.74
N TRP A 88 -0.37 -3.15 4.19
CA TRP A 88 0.22 -2.73 5.47
C TRP A 88 -0.41 -3.45 6.65
N VAL A 89 -1.73 -3.63 6.63
CA VAL A 89 -2.44 -4.41 7.65
C VAL A 89 -2.02 -5.88 7.63
N ASP A 90 -1.91 -6.49 6.46
CA ASP A 90 -1.45 -7.87 6.33
C ASP A 90 0.03 -8.01 6.79
N THR A 91 0.85 -6.98 6.60
CA THR A 91 2.23 -6.97 7.11
C THR A 91 2.28 -6.87 8.64
N LEU A 92 1.42 -6.04 9.24
CA LEU A 92 1.25 -5.97 10.70
C LEU A 92 0.68 -7.28 11.25
N ALA A 93 -0.19 -7.94 10.49
CA ALA A 93 -0.73 -9.24 10.82
C ALA A 93 0.32 -10.33 10.93
N LEU A 94 1.20 -10.38 9.92
CA LEU A 94 2.34 -11.31 9.88
C LEU A 94 3.33 -11.05 11.02
N ALA A 95 3.40 -9.82 11.53
CA ALA A 95 4.22 -9.45 12.69
C ALA A 95 3.61 -9.90 14.04
N GLY A 96 2.44 -10.55 14.05
CA GLY A 96 1.85 -11.19 15.23
C GLY A 96 0.83 -10.34 15.98
N GLU A 97 0.29 -9.28 15.36
CA GLU A 97 -0.69 -8.40 15.99
C GLU A 97 -2.14 -8.88 15.76
N VAL A 98 -3.12 -8.40 16.56
CA VAL A 98 -4.50 -8.95 16.58
C VAL A 98 -5.34 -8.45 15.40
N MET A 99 -5.85 -9.39 14.59
CA MET A 99 -6.54 -9.11 13.31
C MET A 99 -7.77 -8.21 13.47
N THR A 100 -8.54 -8.44 14.53
CA THR A 100 -9.79 -7.71 14.79
C THR A 100 -9.57 -6.21 15.00
N ILE A 101 -8.44 -5.83 15.61
CA ILE A 101 -8.09 -4.41 15.83
C ILE A 101 -7.75 -3.76 14.49
N HIS A 102 -6.99 -4.46 13.65
CA HIS A 102 -6.60 -3.95 12.35
C HIS A 102 -7.76 -3.76 11.39
N ASP A 103 -8.74 -4.66 11.33
CA ASP A 103 -9.88 -4.49 10.43
C ASP A 103 -10.74 -3.27 10.80
N LYS A 104 -10.95 -3.05 12.11
CA LYS A 104 -11.67 -1.85 12.59
C LYS A 104 -10.87 -0.57 12.31
N LEU A 105 -9.58 -0.59 12.58
CA LEU A 105 -8.66 0.53 12.33
C LEU A 105 -8.57 0.85 10.83
N LEU A 106 -8.45 -0.17 10.00
CA LEU A 106 -8.39 -0.09 8.54
C LEU A 106 -9.66 0.56 7.98
N ARG A 107 -10.84 0.09 8.40
CA ARG A 107 -12.12 0.67 8.01
C ARG A 107 -12.22 2.14 8.41
N GLY A 108 -11.89 2.46 9.67
CA GLY A 108 -11.95 3.84 10.18
C GLY A 108 -11.00 4.79 9.44
N ASN A 109 -9.77 4.37 9.21
CA ASN A 109 -8.78 5.18 8.47
C ASN A 109 -9.22 5.42 7.03
N VAL A 110 -9.67 4.37 6.32
CA VAL A 110 -10.15 4.52 4.95
C VAL A 110 -11.31 5.51 4.90
N LEU A 111 -12.35 5.33 5.73
CA LEU A 111 -13.51 6.23 5.72
C LEU A 111 -13.15 7.68 6.07
N SER A 112 -12.17 7.91 6.94
CA SER A 112 -11.73 9.25 7.35
C SER A 112 -10.83 9.94 6.31
N ASP A 113 -10.11 9.16 5.49
CA ASP A 113 -9.10 9.64 4.55
C ASP A 113 -9.65 9.93 3.14
N LEU A 114 -10.93 9.66 2.90
CA LEU A 114 -11.59 9.86 1.60
C LEU A 114 -11.95 11.34 1.36
N CYS A 115 -11.84 11.79 0.11
CA CYS A 115 -12.17 13.16 -0.29
C CYS A 115 -13.69 13.44 -0.20
N ALA A 116 -14.05 14.72 -0.20
CA ALA A 116 -15.44 15.21 -0.06
C ALA A 116 -16.44 14.57 -1.05
N GLU A 117 -16.00 14.22 -2.26
CA GLU A 117 -16.82 13.56 -3.29
C GLU A 117 -17.39 12.20 -2.85
N TYR A 118 -16.75 11.55 -1.89
CA TYR A 118 -17.15 10.25 -1.38
C TYR A 118 -18.00 10.33 -0.11
N LEU A 119 -18.26 11.53 0.43
CA LEU A 119 -19.03 11.68 1.67
C LEU A 119 -20.42 11.03 1.60
N THR A 120 -21.06 11.08 0.44
CA THR A 120 -22.39 10.47 0.19
C THR A 120 -22.41 8.97 0.46
N ILE A 121 -21.29 8.28 0.26
CA ILE A 121 -21.17 6.84 0.54
C ILE A 121 -20.49 6.57 1.89
N VAL A 122 -19.59 7.44 2.36
CA VAL A 122 -18.88 7.29 3.63
C VAL A 122 -19.84 7.35 4.83
N VAL A 123 -20.75 8.32 4.87
CA VAL A 123 -21.70 8.50 5.98
C VAL A 123 -22.52 7.23 6.29
N PRO A 124 -23.21 6.60 5.32
CA PRO A 124 -23.97 5.38 5.60
C PRO A 124 -23.07 4.17 5.94
N LEU A 125 -21.82 4.14 5.45
CA LEU A 125 -20.87 3.06 5.78
C LEU A 125 -20.28 3.18 7.19
N GLU A 126 -20.16 4.41 7.71
CA GLU A 126 -19.63 4.67 9.05
C GLU A 126 -20.59 4.20 10.15
N VAL A 127 -21.90 4.39 9.93
CA VAL A 127 -22.98 3.95 10.84
C VAL A 127 -23.04 2.43 10.98
N ARG A 128 -22.62 1.67 9.95
CA ARG A 128 -22.62 0.21 9.99
C ARG A 128 -21.47 -0.30 10.87
N SER A 129 -21.81 -0.99 11.96
CA SER A 129 -20.83 -1.48 12.95
C SER A 129 -20.16 -2.81 12.57
N THR A 130 -20.81 -3.65 11.75
CA THR A 130 -20.37 -5.02 11.40
C THR A 130 -19.99 -5.19 9.93
N LEU A 131 -19.40 -4.16 9.32
CA LEU A 131 -19.11 -4.14 7.89
C LEU A 131 -17.78 -4.85 7.58
N SER A 132 -17.80 -5.85 6.69
CA SER A 132 -16.57 -6.58 6.33
C SER A 132 -15.68 -5.74 5.40
N TRP A 133 -14.36 -6.00 5.41
CA TRP A 133 -13.44 -5.33 4.49
C TRP A 133 -13.80 -5.55 3.01
N GLU A 134 -14.31 -6.73 2.68
CA GLU A 134 -14.70 -7.11 1.32
C GLU A 134 -15.92 -6.30 0.86
N GLU A 135 -16.93 -6.17 1.72
CA GLU A 135 -18.11 -5.35 1.46
C GLU A 135 -17.74 -3.86 1.30
N LEU A 136 -16.85 -3.35 2.16
CA LEU A 136 -16.36 -1.97 2.10
C LEU A 136 -15.69 -1.71 0.75
N SER A 137 -14.75 -2.58 0.40
CA SER A 137 -13.94 -2.45 -0.81
C SER A 137 -14.81 -2.51 -2.07
N SER A 138 -15.73 -3.47 -2.14
CA SER A 138 -16.66 -3.60 -3.26
C SER A 138 -17.57 -2.38 -3.42
N THR A 139 -18.09 -1.86 -2.31
CA THR A 139 -18.96 -0.68 -2.32
C THR A 139 -18.21 0.57 -2.79
N LEU A 140 -17.00 0.79 -2.27
CA LEU A 140 -16.15 1.92 -2.66
C LEU A 140 -15.74 1.85 -4.14
N LEU A 141 -15.37 0.68 -4.64
CA LEU A 141 -15.03 0.48 -6.05
C LEU A 141 -16.22 0.70 -6.98
N SER A 142 -17.40 0.19 -6.62
CA SER A 142 -18.63 0.41 -7.38
C SER A 142 -18.99 1.91 -7.44
N PHE A 143 -18.77 2.64 -6.34
CA PHE A 143 -18.97 4.08 -6.30
C PHE A 143 -17.93 4.82 -7.14
N ASP A 144 -16.66 4.40 -7.12
CA ASP A 144 -15.58 4.98 -7.95
C ASP A 144 -15.90 4.87 -9.45
N SER A 145 -16.36 3.71 -9.93
CA SER A 145 -16.81 3.54 -11.32
C SER A 145 -18.01 4.44 -11.66
N LYS A 146 -18.93 4.65 -10.70
CA LYS A 146 -20.05 5.56 -10.88
C LYS A 146 -19.60 7.02 -10.99
N LEU A 147 -18.63 7.44 -10.17
CA LEU A 147 -18.03 8.77 -10.24
C LEU A 147 -17.34 9.00 -11.59
N GLU A 148 -16.54 8.05 -12.06
CA GLU A 148 -15.86 8.13 -13.36
C GLU A 148 -16.87 8.35 -14.51
N ARG A 149 -18.00 7.64 -14.49
CA ARG A 149 -19.07 7.83 -15.46
C ARG A 149 -19.74 9.20 -15.36
N LEU A 150 -19.98 9.72 -14.16
CA LEU A 150 -20.58 11.05 -13.97
C LEU A 150 -19.62 12.17 -14.41
N THR A 151 -18.34 12.03 -14.08
CA THR A 151 -17.30 12.97 -14.49
C THR A 151 -17.17 13.01 -16.01
N SER A 152 -17.16 11.85 -16.69
CA SER A 152 -17.10 11.81 -18.16
C SER A 152 -18.34 12.41 -18.84
N LEU A 153 -19.54 12.22 -18.28
CA LEU A 153 -20.75 12.91 -18.76
C LEU A 153 -20.65 14.44 -18.60
N SER A 154 -20.14 14.91 -17.46
CA SER A 154 -19.94 16.35 -17.21
C SER A 154 -18.88 16.98 -18.13
N THR A 155 -17.83 16.25 -18.49
CA THR A 155 -16.84 16.76 -19.47
C THR A 155 -17.43 16.84 -20.87
N ASN A 156 -18.27 15.87 -21.25
CA ASN A 156 -18.94 15.86 -22.54
C ASN A 156 -19.98 16.99 -22.66
N SER A 157 -20.70 17.32 -21.59
CA SER A 157 -21.64 18.45 -21.61
C SER A 157 -20.91 19.79 -21.77
N LYS A 158 -19.75 19.98 -21.11
CA LYS A 158 -18.91 21.18 -21.28
C LYS A 158 -18.34 21.31 -22.70
N GLN A 159 -18.07 20.20 -23.38
CA GLN A 159 -17.68 20.21 -24.79
C GLN A 159 -18.84 20.66 -25.71
N LEU A 160 -20.08 20.25 -25.41
CA LEU A 160 -21.25 20.63 -26.19
C LEU A 160 -21.56 22.14 -26.09
N GLU A 161 -21.42 22.73 -24.91
CA GLU A 161 -21.62 24.18 -24.70
C GLU A 161 -20.58 25.03 -25.46
N ASN A 162 -19.35 24.54 -25.60
CA ASN A 162 -18.30 25.22 -26.38
C ASN A 162 -18.52 25.15 -27.90
N LEU A 163 -19.22 24.14 -28.41
CA LEU A 163 -19.52 23.98 -29.85
C LEU A 163 -20.62 24.95 -30.31
N THR A 164 -21.57 25.29 -29.43
CA THR A 164 -22.68 26.21 -29.74
C THR A 164 -22.26 27.68 -29.90
N ALA A 165 -21.08 28.08 -29.40
CA ALA A 165 -20.59 29.46 -29.53
C ALA A 165 -20.08 29.80 -30.94
N ASN A 166 -19.67 28.81 -31.74
CA ASN A 166 -19.09 29.04 -33.08
C ASN A 166 -20.16 29.17 -34.19
N ILE A 167 -21.43 28.87 -33.90
CA ILE A 167 -22.53 28.91 -34.90
C ILE A 167 -23.08 30.33 -35.11
N ALA A 168 -22.82 31.26 -34.18
CA ALA A 168 -23.35 32.63 -34.23
C ALA A 168 -22.51 33.63 -35.06
N GLN A 169 -21.30 33.26 -35.52
CA GLN A 169 -20.44 34.15 -36.33
C GLN A 169 -20.66 34.00 -37.84
N LYS A 170 -21.91 33.91 -38.30
CA LYS A 170 -22.20 34.01 -39.74
C LYS A 170 -22.34 35.49 -40.09
N PRO A 171 -21.40 36.12 -40.81
CA PRO A 171 -21.61 37.48 -41.29
C PRO A 171 -22.70 37.40 -42.36
N TYR A 172 -23.81 38.11 -42.12
CA TYR A 172 -24.84 38.33 -43.12
C TYR A 172 -24.29 39.24 -44.22
N GLY A 173 -23.49 38.67 -45.13
CA GLY A 173 -23.06 39.32 -46.36
C GLY A 173 -24.17 39.21 -47.40
N LEU A 174 -25.10 40.16 -47.40
CA LEU A 174 -26.05 40.37 -48.49
C LEU A 174 -25.28 40.79 -49.75
N GLY A 175 -25.03 39.84 -50.64
CA GLY A 175 -24.59 40.12 -52.00
C GLY A 175 -25.74 40.68 -52.81
N PHE A 176 -25.74 41.99 -53.04
CA PHE A 176 -26.49 42.63 -54.13
C PHE A 176 -25.48 43.17 -55.14
N ASN A 177 -25.24 42.40 -56.20
CA ASN A 177 -24.55 42.89 -57.39
C ASN A 177 -25.63 43.37 -58.38
N SER A 178 -25.87 44.68 -58.41
CA SER A 178 -26.74 45.31 -59.39
C SER A 178 -25.89 45.83 -60.54
N ASN A 179 -25.84 45.08 -61.63
CA ASN A 179 -25.37 45.56 -62.92
C ASN A 179 -26.26 46.74 -63.36
N HIS A 180 -25.71 47.95 -63.39
CA HIS A 180 -26.31 49.08 -64.08
C HIS A 180 -25.56 49.31 -65.40
N ASP A 181 -26.22 48.85 -66.46
CA ASP A 181 -26.01 49.26 -67.84
C ASP A 181 -26.43 50.73 -67.99
N ARG A 182 -25.54 51.57 -68.51
CA ARG A 182 -25.85 52.92 -69.00
C ARG A 182 -25.01 53.19 -70.24
N GLY A 183 -25.63 53.05 -71.40
CA GLY A 183 -25.25 53.81 -72.59
C GLY A 183 -25.53 55.29 -72.38
N ILE A 184 -24.63 56.17 -72.82
CA ILE A 184 -24.67 56.96 -74.06
C ILE A 184 -23.22 57.37 -74.37
#